data_AF-A0A1H7YIW5-F1
#
_entry.id   AF-A0A1H7YIW5-F1
#
_cell.length_a   1.000
_cell.length_b   1.000
_cell.length_c   1.000
_cell.angle_alpha   90.00
_cell.angle_beta   90.00
_cell.angle_gamma   90.00
#
_symmetry.space_group_name_H-M   'P 1'
#
loop_
_entity.id
_entity.type
_entity.pdbx_description
1 polymer ?
#
loop_
_entity_poly.entity_id
_entity_poly.type
_entity_poly.pdbx_seq_one_letter_code
_entity_poly.pdbx_strand_id
1 'polypeptide(L)'
;MKKKLSMSARLAKRERGVVLLFCLIVLVILLAGGVAVVRSMHTSLTSAGNLAFRRDLVNQGERAVSAVLTKFATGGTLATATADVPAENFKASRLDTNAQGMPTVLFDDTAFATVGKTSNDIVDATAQVSIRYVIDRLCTASGTATSTGCVQSSAAPSGGTAGPVPPPPPPTATVYRLSMRVSGPRDTQVFLQSTFTKPD
;
A
#
# COMPACT_ATOMS: atom_id res chain seq x y z
N MET A 1 -14.80 85.47 60.42
CA MET A 1 -15.57 84.23 60.73
C MET A 1 -15.01 83.11 59.85
N LYS A 2 -14.27 82.15 60.43
CA LYS A 2 -13.46 81.14 59.71
C LYS A 2 -14.33 79.93 59.32
N LYS A 3 -14.49 79.61 58.03
CA LYS A 3 -15.02 78.31 57.57
C LYS A 3 -13.84 77.39 57.24
N LYS A 4 -13.61 76.36 58.06
CA LYS A 4 -12.69 75.26 57.76
C LYS A 4 -13.37 74.32 56.76
N LEU A 5 -12.83 74.23 55.54
CA LEU A 5 -13.16 73.13 54.63
C LEU A 5 -12.37 71.89 55.07
N SER A 6 -13.08 70.88 55.55
CA SER A 6 -12.54 69.56 55.85
C SER A 6 -12.33 68.80 54.53
N MET A 7 -11.07 68.69 54.09
CA MET A 7 -10.70 67.89 52.93
C MET A 7 -10.56 66.43 53.36
N SER A 8 -11.58 65.62 53.06
CA SER A 8 -11.54 64.18 53.33
C SER A 8 -10.59 63.51 52.34
N ALA A 9 -9.39 63.15 52.80
CA ALA A 9 -8.44 62.38 52.01
C ALA A 9 -9.05 60.99 51.72
N ARG A 10 -9.35 60.71 50.44
CA ARG A 10 -9.65 59.35 50.01
C ARG A 10 -8.35 58.55 50.12
N LEU A 11 -8.28 57.62 51.08
CA LEU A 11 -7.22 56.62 51.11
C LEU A 11 -7.27 55.85 49.79
N ALA A 12 -6.32 56.11 48.90
CA ALA A 12 -6.07 55.25 47.75
C ALA A 12 -5.67 53.88 48.30
N LYS A 13 -6.56 52.89 48.15
CA LYS A 13 -6.27 51.49 48.40
C LYS A 13 -5.07 51.14 47.51
N ARG A 14 -3.90 50.91 48.11
CA ARG A 14 -2.72 50.41 47.41
C ARG A 14 -3.08 49.06 46.82
N GLU A 15 -3.28 48.99 45.51
CA GLU A 15 -3.43 47.74 44.79
C GLU A 15 -2.17 46.90 45.04
N ARG A 16 -2.34 45.79 45.75
CA ARG A 16 -1.26 44.83 45.98
C ARG A 16 -0.96 44.21 44.61
N GLY A 17 0.29 44.33 44.13
CA GLY A 17 0.78 43.83 42.84
C GLY A 17 0.74 42.31 42.64
N VAL A 18 -0.14 41.60 43.34
CA VAL A 18 -0.34 40.14 43.29
C VAL A 18 -1.12 39.73 42.04
N VAL A 19 -1.99 40.60 41.51
CA VAL A 19 -2.78 40.31 40.29
C VAL A 19 -1.87 40.09 39.07
N LEU A 20 -0.81 40.89 38.93
CA LEU A 20 0.17 40.74 37.85
C LEU A 20 0.85 39.37 37.89
N LEU A 21 1.15 38.88 39.10
CA LEU A 21 1.84 37.61 39.32
C LEU A 21 0.94 36.42 38.93
N PHE A 22 -0.35 36.49 39.26
CA PHE A 22 -1.35 35.51 38.79
C PHE A 22 -1.50 35.54 37.27
N CYS A 23 -1.61 36.72 36.66
CA CYS A 23 -1.67 36.85 35.20
C CYS A 23 -0.44 36.23 34.52
N LEU A 24 0.76 36.44 35.07
CA LEU A 24 2.00 35.86 34.55
C LEU A 24 1.98 34.32 34.64
N ILE A 25 1.56 33.75 35.77
CA ILE A 25 1.45 32.30 35.94
C ILE A 25 0.47 31.70 34.93
N VAL A 26 -0.71 32.32 34.78
CA VAL A 26 -1.71 31.87 33.79
C VAL A 26 -1.17 31.95 32.38
N LEU A 27 -0.46 33.04 32.04
CA LEU A 27 0.14 33.21 30.73
C LEU A 27 1.20 32.14 30.45
N VAL A 28 2.04 31.79 31.43
CA VAL A 28 3.01 30.70 31.31
C VAL A 28 2.31 29.34 31.12
N ILE A 29 1.23 29.06 31.85
CA ILE A 29 0.46 27.82 31.69
C ILE A 29 -0.16 27.74 30.29
N LEU A 30 -0.75 28.83 29.79
CA LEU A 30 -1.33 28.89 28.45
C LEU A 30 -0.27 28.73 27.36
N LEU A 31 0.92 29.34 27.52
CA LEU A 31 2.04 29.16 26.60
C LEU A 31 2.53 27.69 26.58
N ALA A 32 2.67 27.07 27.76
CA ALA A 32 3.05 25.66 27.87
C ALA A 32 2.01 24.74 27.21
N GLY A 33 0.71 25.02 27.42
CA GLY A 33 -0.39 24.31 26.76
C GLY A 33 -0.37 24.49 25.24
N GLY A 34 -0.12 25.71 24.74
CA GLY A 34 0.00 26.00 23.32
C GLY A 34 1.12 25.21 22.64
N VAL A 35 2.30 25.13 23.26
CA VAL A 35 3.42 24.32 22.74
C VAL A 35 3.06 22.84 22.67
N ALA A 36 2.38 22.31 23.69
CA ALA A 36 1.93 20.92 23.71
C ALA A 36 0.96 20.62 22.56
N VAL A 37 0.02 21.53 22.28
CA VAL A 37 -0.94 21.39 21.17
C VAL A 37 -0.23 21.40 19.81
N VAL A 38 0.70 22.34 19.57
CA VAL A 38 1.44 22.40 18.29
C VAL A 38 2.23 21.12 18.04
N ARG A 39 2.89 20.59 19.07
CA ARG A 39 3.61 19.31 18.97
C ARG A 39 2.66 18.15 18.64
N SER A 40 1.51 18.09 19.31
CA SER A 40 0.48 17.07 19.06
C SER A 40 -0.07 17.13 17.63
N MET A 41 -0.35 18.33 17.13
CA MET A 41 -0.79 18.54 15.75
C MET A 41 0.27 18.10 14.75
N HIS A 42 1.54 18.46 14.98
CA HIS A 42 2.62 18.05 14.09
C HIS A 42 2.71 16.52 13.99
N THR A 43 2.68 15.79 15.11
CA THR A 43 2.68 14.32 15.13
C THR A 43 1.43 13.73 14.46
N SER A 44 0.27 14.36 14.62
CA SER A 44 -0.98 13.91 14.00
C SER A 44 -0.94 14.06 12.48
N LEU A 45 -0.43 15.20 11.99
CA LEU A 45 -0.30 15.49 10.56
C LEU A 45 0.73 14.59 9.88
N THR A 46 1.88 14.32 10.50
CA THR A 46 2.87 13.39 9.92
C THR A 46 2.33 11.97 9.83
N SER A 47 1.61 11.52 10.85
CA SER A 47 0.97 10.19 10.86
C SER A 47 -0.12 10.07 9.80
N ALA A 48 -0.98 11.09 9.70
CA ALA A 48 -2.02 11.16 8.67
C ALA A 48 -1.42 11.19 7.25
N GLY A 49 -0.31 11.91 7.06
CA GLY A 49 0.43 11.96 5.79
C GLY A 49 0.96 10.59 5.36
N ASN A 50 1.57 9.83 6.27
CA ASN A 50 2.08 8.48 5.95
C ASN A 50 0.96 7.50 5.58
N LEU A 51 -0.19 7.59 6.26
CA LEU A 51 -1.38 6.80 5.91
C LEU A 51 -1.96 7.21 4.56
N ALA A 52 -2.00 8.51 4.26
CA ALA A 52 -2.45 9.02 2.97
C ALA A 52 -1.55 8.50 1.84
N PHE A 53 -0.21 8.58 1.99
CA PHE A 53 0.72 8.01 1.02
C PHE A 53 0.54 6.51 0.89
N ARG A 54 0.40 5.76 2.00
CA ARG A 54 0.15 4.31 1.93
C ARG A 54 -1.13 3.99 1.14
N ARG A 55 -2.22 4.72 1.37
CA ARG A 55 -3.49 4.52 0.64
C ARG A 55 -3.36 4.87 -0.83
N ASP A 56 -2.67 5.97 -1.14
CA ASP A 56 -2.38 6.33 -2.52
C ASP A 56 -1.56 5.22 -3.20
N LEU A 57 -0.47 4.74 -2.61
CA LEU A 57 0.34 3.66 -3.19
C LEU A 57 -0.44 2.36 -3.40
N VAL A 58 -1.41 2.03 -2.54
CA VAL A 58 -2.33 0.89 -2.76
C VAL A 58 -3.15 1.11 -4.04
N ASN A 59 -3.84 2.26 -4.14
CA ASN A 59 -4.66 2.61 -5.30
C ASN A 59 -3.83 2.65 -6.61
N GLN A 60 -2.62 3.19 -6.52
CA GLN A 60 -1.67 3.27 -7.62
C GLN A 60 -1.24 1.88 -8.09
N GLY A 61 -0.96 0.98 -7.15
CA GLY A 61 -0.60 -0.41 -7.41
C GLY A 61 -1.70 -1.21 -8.10
N GLU A 62 -2.97 -0.96 -7.78
CA GLU A 62 -4.09 -1.63 -8.46
C GLU A 62 -4.14 -1.34 -9.96
N ARG A 63 -3.62 -0.19 -10.40
CA ARG A 63 -3.52 0.15 -11.83
C ARG A 63 -2.55 -0.76 -12.60
N ALA A 64 -1.57 -1.35 -11.92
CA ALA A 64 -0.65 -2.30 -12.53
C ALA A 64 -1.35 -3.62 -12.91
N VAL A 65 -2.45 -3.97 -12.23
CA VAL A 65 -3.19 -5.21 -12.51
C VAL A 65 -3.74 -5.22 -13.94
N SER A 66 -4.36 -4.13 -14.39
CA SER A 66 -4.90 -4.06 -15.75
C SER A 66 -3.79 -4.13 -16.81
N ALA A 67 -2.66 -3.45 -16.58
CA ALA A 67 -1.49 -3.50 -17.46
C ALA A 67 -0.85 -4.90 -17.55
N VAL A 68 -0.94 -5.69 -16.48
CA VAL A 68 -0.51 -7.10 -16.49
C VAL A 68 -1.52 -7.97 -17.22
N LEU A 69 -2.81 -7.80 -16.97
CA LEU A 69 -3.87 -8.60 -17.59
C LEU A 69 -3.89 -8.44 -19.12
N THR A 70 -3.55 -7.26 -19.66
CA THR A 70 -3.43 -7.08 -21.12
C THR A 70 -2.36 -7.97 -21.75
N LYS A 71 -1.30 -8.33 -21.01
CA LYS A 71 -0.25 -9.25 -21.49
C LYS A 71 -0.75 -10.69 -21.61
N PHE A 72 -1.75 -11.06 -20.81
CA PHE A 72 -2.37 -12.39 -20.82
C PHE A 72 -3.58 -12.50 -21.77
N ALA A 73 -4.09 -11.37 -22.25
CA ALA A 73 -5.18 -11.31 -23.22
C ALA A 73 -4.78 -11.94 -24.56
N THR A 74 -5.76 -12.25 -25.40
CA THR A 74 -5.53 -12.82 -26.74
C THR A 74 -4.60 -11.92 -27.56
N GLY A 75 -3.49 -12.48 -28.05
CA GLY A 75 -2.46 -11.72 -28.78
C GLY A 75 -1.42 -11.01 -27.90
N GLY A 76 -1.55 -11.06 -26.57
CA GLY A 76 -0.56 -10.55 -25.63
C GLY A 76 0.70 -11.42 -25.54
N THR A 77 1.80 -10.84 -25.04
CA THR A 77 3.13 -11.49 -24.99
C THR A 77 3.19 -12.70 -24.05
N LEU A 78 2.28 -12.79 -23.07
CA LEU A 78 2.16 -13.90 -22.14
C LEU A 78 0.96 -14.82 -22.46
N ALA A 79 0.26 -14.60 -23.57
CA ALA A 79 -0.94 -15.34 -23.93
C ALA A 79 -0.71 -16.85 -24.02
N THR A 80 0.47 -17.28 -24.48
CA THR A 80 0.84 -18.69 -24.68
C THR A 80 2.18 -19.05 -24.02
N ALA A 81 2.64 -18.23 -23.07
CA ALA A 81 3.94 -18.43 -22.43
C ALA A 81 3.96 -19.70 -21.57
N THR A 82 4.85 -20.63 -21.91
CA THR A 82 5.10 -21.88 -21.16
C THR A 82 6.45 -21.87 -20.43
N ALA A 83 7.37 -21.01 -20.83
CA ALA A 83 8.68 -20.81 -20.22
C ALA A 83 8.77 -19.45 -19.51
N ASP A 84 9.84 -19.26 -18.76
CA ASP A 84 10.13 -17.97 -18.12
C ASP A 84 10.29 -16.88 -19.19
N VAL A 85 9.69 -15.72 -18.92
CA VAL A 85 9.81 -14.54 -19.79
C VAL A 85 10.26 -13.36 -18.91
N PRO A 86 11.57 -13.25 -18.61
CA PRO A 86 12.09 -12.14 -17.80
C PRO A 86 11.86 -10.77 -18.45
N ALA A 87 11.73 -10.74 -19.78
CA ALA A 87 11.34 -9.54 -20.52
C ALA A 87 9.95 -9.00 -20.15
N GLU A 88 9.12 -9.81 -19.48
CA GLU A 88 7.78 -9.45 -19.01
C GLU A 88 7.62 -9.61 -17.49
N ASN A 89 8.72 -9.76 -16.76
CA ASN A 89 8.76 -10.10 -15.33
C ASN A 89 7.95 -11.36 -14.99
N PHE A 90 7.95 -12.34 -15.89
CA PHE A 90 7.15 -13.56 -15.78
C PHE A 90 8.02 -14.79 -15.49
N LYS A 91 7.64 -15.54 -14.46
CA LYS A 91 8.17 -16.86 -14.10
C LYS A 91 7.10 -17.93 -14.34
N ALA A 92 7.44 -18.97 -15.07
CA ALA A 92 6.53 -20.08 -15.38
C ALA A 92 6.36 -21.08 -14.22
N SER A 93 7.16 -20.94 -13.17
CA SER A 93 7.07 -21.68 -11.90
C SER A 93 6.85 -20.73 -10.72
N ARG A 94 6.34 -21.27 -9.62
CA ARG A 94 6.14 -20.54 -8.37
C ARG A 94 7.48 -20.03 -7.86
N LEU A 95 7.49 -18.76 -7.43
CA LEU A 95 8.65 -18.16 -6.76
C LEU A 95 8.63 -18.43 -5.26
N ASP A 96 9.82 -18.55 -4.68
CA ASP A 96 10.02 -18.67 -3.24
C ASP A 96 9.54 -17.40 -2.53
N THR A 97 8.89 -17.60 -1.38
CA THR A 97 8.21 -16.54 -0.63
C THR A 97 8.74 -16.44 0.78
N ASN A 98 8.69 -15.23 1.34
CA ASN A 98 8.92 -15.01 2.76
C ASN A 98 7.75 -15.52 3.63
N ALA A 99 7.83 -15.32 4.94
CA ALA A 99 6.79 -15.73 5.90
C ALA A 99 5.43 -15.06 5.66
N GLN A 100 5.40 -13.91 4.98
CA GLN A 100 4.21 -13.14 4.61
C GLN A 100 3.65 -13.55 3.24
N GLY A 101 4.25 -14.54 2.56
CA GLY A 101 3.79 -15.04 1.26
C GLY A 101 4.25 -14.22 0.06
N MET A 102 5.06 -13.18 0.24
CA MET A 102 5.58 -12.33 -0.84
C MET A 102 6.86 -12.92 -1.45
N PRO A 103 7.03 -12.92 -2.78
CA PRO A 103 8.25 -13.36 -3.43
C PRO A 103 9.49 -12.63 -2.91
N THR A 104 10.52 -13.38 -2.50
CA THR A 104 11.75 -12.82 -1.92
C THR A 104 12.51 -11.92 -2.90
N VAL A 105 12.41 -12.22 -4.19
CA VAL A 105 12.99 -11.44 -5.29
C VAL A 105 12.49 -9.99 -5.39
N LEU A 106 11.34 -9.64 -4.77
CA LEU A 106 10.86 -8.25 -4.77
C LEU A 106 11.58 -7.37 -3.74
N PHE A 107 12.28 -7.97 -2.78
CA PHE A 107 12.97 -7.23 -1.72
C PHE A 107 14.42 -6.88 -2.08
N ASP A 108 14.99 -7.58 -3.06
CA ASP A 108 16.38 -7.41 -3.49
C ASP A 108 16.45 -7.20 -5.01
N ASP A 109 17.02 -6.07 -5.41
CA ASP A 109 17.09 -5.65 -6.82
C ASP A 109 18.03 -6.52 -7.66
N THR A 110 19.04 -7.14 -7.04
CA THR A 110 19.95 -8.08 -7.71
C THR A 110 19.28 -9.44 -7.92
N ALA A 111 18.51 -9.91 -6.93
CA ALA A 111 17.69 -11.11 -7.05
C ALA A 111 16.57 -10.89 -8.08
N PHE A 112 15.94 -9.72 -8.10
CA PHE A 112 14.92 -9.36 -9.09
C PHE A 112 15.44 -9.47 -10.53
N ALA A 113 16.68 -9.05 -10.78
CA ALA A 113 17.29 -9.10 -12.11
C ALA A 113 17.40 -10.52 -12.69
N THR A 114 17.26 -11.56 -11.88
CA THR A 114 17.24 -12.97 -12.33
C THR A 114 15.88 -13.41 -12.89
N VAL A 115 14.80 -12.70 -12.56
CA VAL A 115 13.40 -13.07 -12.90
C VAL A 115 12.65 -11.99 -13.69
N GLY A 116 13.18 -10.77 -13.73
CA GLY A 116 12.55 -9.63 -14.37
C GLY A 116 13.55 -8.55 -14.78
N LYS A 117 13.02 -7.44 -15.28
CA LYS A 117 13.80 -6.28 -15.71
C LYS A 117 13.23 -5.00 -15.09
N THR A 118 14.10 -4.17 -14.53
CA THR A 118 13.75 -2.85 -13.99
C THR A 118 13.12 -1.94 -15.05
N SER A 119 13.44 -2.12 -16.33
CA SER A 119 12.83 -1.36 -17.43
C SER A 119 11.32 -1.59 -17.58
N ASN A 120 10.79 -2.64 -16.95
CA ASN A 120 9.36 -2.95 -16.95
C ASN A 120 8.62 -2.35 -15.75
N ASP A 121 9.32 -1.72 -14.81
CA ASP A 121 8.69 -1.04 -13.68
C ASP A 121 7.75 0.06 -14.20
N ILE A 122 6.55 0.15 -13.64
CA ILE A 122 5.59 1.19 -14.02
C ILE A 122 5.91 2.43 -13.18
N VAL A 123 6.32 3.51 -13.84
CA VAL A 123 6.78 4.73 -13.16
C VAL A 123 5.86 5.90 -13.46
N ASP A 124 5.40 6.57 -12.40
CA ASP A 124 4.76 7.87 -12.45
C ASP A 124 5.72 8.89 -11.84
N ALA A 125 6.47 9.59 -12.70
CA ALA A 125 7.48 10.56 -12.27
C ALA A 125 6.87 11.78 -11.58
N THR A 126 5.62 12.15 -11.94
CA THR A 126 4.91 13.29 -11.35
C THR A 126 4.48 12.97 -9.92
N ALA A 127 3.95 11.77 -9.70
CA ALA A 127 3.58 11.29 -8.37
C ALA A 127 4.77 10.76 -7.55
N GLN A 128 5.94 10.62 -8.17
CA GLN A 128 7.13 9.95 -7.59
C GLN A 128 6.82 8.52 -7.14
N VAL A 129 6.04 7.79 -7.93
CA VAL A 129 5.65 6.40 -7.66
C VAL A 129 6.33 5.48 -8.67
N SER A 130 6.88 4.36 -8.18
CA SER A 130 7.41 3.28 -9.00
C SER A 130 6.84 1.95 -8.54
N ILE A 131 6.28 1.19 -9.48
CA ILE A 131 5.68 -0.12 -9.24
C ILE A 131 6.57 -1.17 -9.89
N ARG A 132 7.29 -1.91 -9.06
CA ARG A 132 7.98 -3.12 -9.46
C ARG A 132 7.06 -4.31 -9.27
N TYR A 133 6.93 -5.15 -10.28
CA TYR A 133 6.10 -6.35 -10.18
C TYR A 133 6.79 -7.57 -10.76
N VAL A 134 6.39 -8.72 -10.25
CA VAL A 134 6.73 -10.05 -10.78
C VAL A 134 5.46 -10.88 -10.85
N ILE A 135 5.36 -11.66 -11.91
CA ILE A 135 4.26 -12.60 -12.14
C ILE A 135 4.85 -13.99 -12.04
N ASP A 136 4.30 -14.83 -11.18
CA ASP A 136 4.62 -16.24 -11.15
C ASP A 136 3.38 -17.10 -11.38
N ARG A 137 3.51 -18.05 -12.29
CA ARG A 137 2.51 -19.09 -12.46
C ARG A 137 2.68 -20.07 -11.30
N LEU A 138 1.60 -20.39 -10.59
CA LEU A 138 1.67 -21.25 -9.40
C LEU A 138 1.82 -22.73 -9.76
N CYS A 139 2.88 -23.04 -10.52
CA CYS A 139 3.29 -24.38 -10.91
C CYS A 139 4.62 -24.77 -10.27
N THR A 140 4.87 -26.05 -10.13
CA THR A 140 6.13 -26.59 -9.60
C THR A 140 7.29 -26.43 -10.58
N ALA A 141 7.02 -26.38 -11.89
CA ALA A 141 8.02 -26.24 -12.94
C ALA A 141 7.51 -25.43 -14.14
N SER A 142 8.44 -25.02 -15.01
CA SER A 142 8.14 -24.48 -16.34
C SER A 142 7.62 -25.59 -17.28
N GLY A 143 7.05 -25.19 -18.41
CA GLY A 143 6.43 -26.07 -19.39
C GLY A 143 4.92 -25.83 -19.51
N THR A 144 4.22 -26.77 -20.15
CA THR A 144 2.77 -26.71 -20.27
C THR A 144 2.13 -26.74 -18.89
N ALA A 145 1.21 -25.83 -18.62
CA ALA A 145 0.44 -25.87 -17.38
C ALA A 145 -0.43 -27.12 -17.42
N THR A 146 -0.09 -28.11 -16.60
CA THR A 146 -0.87 -29.34 -16.45
C THR A 146 -1.45 -29.37 -15.04
N SER A 147 -2.62 -29.98 -14.87
CA SER A 147 -3.34 -30.00 -13.60
C SER A 147 -2.55 -30.62 -12.43
N THR A 148 -1.63 -31.55 -12.70
CA THR A 148 -0.89 -32.29 -11.67
C THR A 148 0.28 -31.47 -11.08
N GLY A 149 0.79 -30.49 -11.81
CA GLY A 149 1.95 -29.68 -11.41
C GLY A 149 1.62 -28.24 -11.03
N CYS A 150 0.36 -27.84 -11.08
CA CYS A 150 -0.06 -26.44 -10.97
C CYS A 150 -1.24 -26.30 -10.01
N VAL A 151 -1.31 -25.15 -9.32
CA VAL A 151 -2.51 -24.73 -8.61
C VAL A 151 -3.56 -24.38 -9.66
N GLN A 152 -4.66 -25.12 -9.66
CA GLN A 152 -5.78 -24.97 -10.57
C GLN A 152 -7.00 -24.46 -9.82
N SER A 153 -7.72 -23.54 -10.43
CA SER A 153 -9.12 -23.34 -10.10
C SER A 153 -9.94 -24.30 -10.95
N SER A 154 -10.84 -25.04 -10.33
CA SER A 154 -11.82 -25.86 -11.03
C SER A 154 -13.21 -25.47 -10.54
N ALA A 155 -14.12 -25.24 -11.48
CA ALA A 155 -15.52 -25.01 -11.16
C ALA A 155 -16.32 -26.15 -11.76
N ALA A 156 -16.94 -26.95 -10.90
CA ALA A 156 -17.94 -27.91 -11.35
C ALA A 156 -19.12 -27.13 -11.96
N PRO A 157 -19.60 -27.49 -13.17
CA PRO A 157 -20.80 -26.88 -13.70
C PRO A 157 -21.97 -27.11 -12.72
N SER A 158 -22.71 -26.04 -12.38
CA SER A 158 -23.78 -26.05 -11.37
C SER A 158 -25.07 -26.78 -11.81
N GLY A 159 -25.01 -27.62 -12.84
CA GLY A 159 -26.17 -28.32 -13.40
C GLY A 159 -25.78 -29.42 -14.39
N GLY A 160 -26.69 -30.37 -14.60
CA GLY A 160 -26.53 -31.47 -15.55
C GLY A 160 -27.70 -32.46 -15.46
N THR A 161 -27.96 -33.20 -16.54
CA THR A 161 -28.89 -34.33 -16.55
C THR A 161 -28.19 -35.59 -16.07
N ALA A 162 -28.80 -36.33 -15.16
CA ALA A 162 -28.32 -37.65 -14.78
C ALA A 162 -28.46 -38.60 -16.00
N GLY A 163 -27.33 -38.95 -16.61
CA GLY A 163 -27.26 -39.87 -17.74
C GLY A 163 -26.19 -40.94 -17.50
N PRO A 164 -26.16 -42.01 -18.30
CA PRO A 164 -25.18 -43.08 -18.18
C PRO A 164 -23.77 -42.67 -18.60
N VAL A 165 -23.62 -41.51 -19.25
CA VAL A 165 -22.33 -40.96 -19.66
C VAL A 165 -21.78 -40.06 -18.55
N PRO A 166 -20.54 -40.29 -18.08
CA PRO A 166 -19.90 -39.38 -17.13
C PRO A 166 -19.85 -37.96 -17.67
N PRO A 167 -20.12 -36.93 -16.84
CA PRO A 167 -19.98 -35.55 -17.29
C PRO A 167 -18.52 -35.27 -17.70
N PRO A 168 -18.30 -34.35 -18.67
CA PRO A 168 -16.96 -33.93 -19.01
C PRO A 168 -16.24 -33.36 -17.77
N PRO A 169 -14.90 -33.51 -17.68
CA PRO A 169 -14.14 -32.91 -16.60
C PRO A 169 -14.43 -31.40 -16.51
N PRO A 170 -14.53 -30.83 -15.30
CA PRO A 170 -14.73 -29.40 -15.15
C PRO A 170 -13.58 -28.65 -15.81
N PRO A 171 -13.85 -27.50 -16.47
CA PRO A 171 -12.78 -26.67 -17.01
C PRO A 171 -11.83 -26.25 -15.88
N THR A 172 -10.53 -26.42 -16.12
CA THR A 172 -9.48 -25.96 -15.23
C THR A 172 -8.93 -24.63 -15.71
N ALA A 173 -8.53 -23.79 -14.75
CA ALA A 173 -7.86 -22.55 -15.03
C ALA A 173 -6.66 -22.39 -14.11
N THR A 174 -5.47 -22.31 -14.70
CA THR A 174 -4.23 -22.20 -13.96
C THR A 174 -4.19 -20.88 -13.20
N VAL A 175 -3.79 -20.92 -11.94
CA VAL A 175 -3.65 -19.74 -11.08
C VAL A 175 -2.29 -19.08 -11.29
N TYR A 176 -2.33 -17.78 -11.53
CA TYR A 176 -1.17 -16.90 -11.60
C TYR A 176 -1.23 -15.94 -10.42
N ARG A 177 -0.06 -15.60 -9.89
CA ARG A 177 0.11 -14.62 -8.85
C ARG A 177 0.88 -13.43 -9.39
N LEU A 178 0.31 -12.25 -9.21
CA LEU A 178 0.96 -10.97 -9.42
C LEU A 178 1.38 -10.43 -8.05
N SER A 179 2.67 -10.25 -7.85
CA SER A 179 3.23 -9.65 -6.64
C SER A 179 3.94 -8.35 -7.00
N MET A 180 3.77 -7.30 -6.21
CA MET A 180 4.34 -6.00 -6.50
C MET A 180 4.87 -5.28 -5.26
N ARG A 181 5.98 -4.56 -5.45
CA ARG A 181 6.55 -3.57 -4.54
C ARG A 181 6.28 -2.19 -5.13
N VAL A 182 5.37 -1.46 -4.51
CA VAL A 182 5.06 -0.07 -4.85
C VAL A 182 5.89 0.83 -3.94
N SER A 183 6.76 1.64 -4.54
CA SER A 183 7.60 2.62 -3.85
C SER A 183 7.10 4.02 -4.17
N GLY A 184 6.98 4.87 -3.15
CA GLY A 184 6.49 6.24 -3.28
C GLY A 184 7.40 7.27 -2.60
N PRO A 185 6.92 8.51 -2.44
CA PRO A 185 7.63 9.55 -1.72
C PRO A 185 8.05 9.12 -0.31
N ARG A 186 9.17 9.67 0.17
CA ARG A 186 9.71 9.44 1.52
C ARG A 186 10.01 7.96 1.83
N ASP A 187 10.42 7.22 0.81
CA ASP A 187 10.73 5.79 0.89
C ASP A 187 9.55 4.95 1.44
N THR A 188 8.32 5.43 1.22
CA THR A 188 7.12 4.66 1.58
C THR A 188 7.01 3.48 0.65
N GLN A 189 6.91 2.28 1.21
CA GLN A 189 6.76 1.05 0.44
C GLN A 189 5.48 0.30 0.83
N VAL A 190 4.78 -0.20 -0.17
CA VAL A 190 3.63 -1.09 -0.02
C VAL A 190 3.86 -2.32 -0.88
N PHE A 191 3.56 -3.49 -0.31
CA PHE A 191 3.58 -4.75 -1.02
C PHE A 191 2.15 -5.20 -1.25
N LEU A 192 1.81 -5.47 -2.50
CA LEU A 192 0.48 -5.95 -2.89
C LEU A 192 0.62 -7.28 -3.63
N GLN A 193 -0.41 -8.10 -3.49
CA GLN A 193 -0.49 -9.38 -4.17
C GLN A 193 -1.91 -9.59 -4.66
N SER A 194 -2.04 -10.04 -5.91
CA SER A 194 -3.30 -10.43 -6.51
C SER A 194 -3.12 -11.76 -7.23
N THR A 195 -4.18 -12.55 -7.30
CA THR A 195 -4.19 -13.82 -8.04
C THR A 195 -5.29 -13.78 -9.08
N PHE A 196 -4.98 -14.27 -10.28
CA PHE A 196 -5.93 -14.39 -11.36
C PHE A 196 -5.78 -15.75 -12.04
N THR A 197 -6.84 -16.21 -12.67
CA THR A 197 -6.87 -17.50 -13.37
C THR A 197 -6.88 -17.27 -14.87
N LYS A 198 -6.15 -18.10 -15.61
CA LYS A 198 -6.24 -18.18 -17.06
C LYS A 198 -6.77 -19.56 -17.43
N PRO A 199 -7.85 -19.66 -18.23
CA PRO A 199 -8.28 -20.94 -18.79
C PRO A 199 -7.12 -21.57 -19.59
N ASP A 200 -6.93 -22.87 -19.41
CA ASP A 200 -5.93 -23.63 -20.17
C ASP A 200 -6.32 -23.77 -21.65
#